data_AF-A0A9D4UNT2-F1
#
_entry.id   AF-A0A9D4UNT2-F1
#
_cell.length_a   1.000
_cell.length_b   1.000
_cell.length_c   1.000
_cell.angle_alpha   90.00
_cell.angle_beta   90.00
_cell.angle_gamma   90.00
#
_symmetry.space_group_name_H-M   'P 1'
#
loop_
_entity.id
_entity.type
_entity.pdbx_description
1 polymer ?
#
loop_
_entity_poly.entity_id
_entity_poly.type
_entity_poly.pdbx_seq_one_letter_code
_entity_poly.pdbx_strand_id
1 'polypeptide(L)'
;MSVQGQLLDITVIGCKNLKDTEWISRQDPYVILEYAGNKYRTKTDTDGGRNPSFNEKYMLSLIEGLREINVAVWNSNTLTADDFIGSGKIMLQKVLIDGYHDSTWPLTARSGRRAGEIRIILHYKNPKGAQKVSSAAPVHESLPVYPPASPAYYPPPVYAAASPYPPSSPSDFSCYPPVYAPYPPPGPTVYSTYTPPAAFGAQSPYPPQAYPPSTYPPQGYGCYVARPAGHYPPPYY
;
A
#
# COMPACT_ATOMS: atom_id res chain seq x y z
N MET A 1 -6.28 15.07 26.42
CA MET A 1 -4.90 14.65 26.11
C MET A 1 -4.59 15.06 24.69
N SER A 2 -3.53 15.87 24.50
CA SER A 2 -3.04 16.22 23.17
C SER A 2 -2.34 15.00 22.55
N VAL A 3 -2.50 14.82 21.24
CA VAL A 3 -1.80 13.79 20.46
C VAL A 3 -0.49 14.32 19.86
N GLN A 4 -0.17 15.60 20.07
CA GLN A 4 0.97 16.26 19.45
C GLN A 4 2.30 15.58 19.83
N GLY A 5 3.11 15.28 18.82
CA GLY A 5 4.42 14.66 18.97
C GLY A 5 4.40 13.16 19.29
N GLN A 6 3.22 12.56 19.46
CA GLN A 6 3.13 11.13 19.75
C GLN A 6 3.29 10.28 18.49
N LEU A 7 3.88 9.09 18.65
CA LEU A 7 4.24 8.23 17.53
C LEU A 7 3.09 7.31 17.13
N LEU A 8 2.79 7.28 15.83
CA LEU A 8 1.90 6.34 15.19
C LEU A 8 2.71 5.39 14.31
N ASP A 9 2.64 4.10 14.62
CA ASP A 9 3.17 3.04 13.76
C ASP A 9 2.17 2.77 12.63
N ILE A 10 2.67 2.71 11.40
CA ILE A 10 1.89 2.41 10.20
C ILE A 10 2.55 1.27 9.46
N THR A 11 1.80 0.24 9.10
CA THR A 11 2.28 -0.85 8.27
C THR A 11 1.43 -0.93 7.01
N VAL A 12 2.06 -0.69 5.85
CA VAL A 12 1.46 -0.85 4.54
C VAL A 12 1.58 -2.32 4.15
N ILE A 13 0.46 -3.04 4.15
CA ILE A 13 0.45 -4.48 3.89
C ILE A 13 0.47 -4.76 2.40
N GLY A 14 -0.45 -4.16 1.65
CA GLY A 14 -0.62 -4.45 0.23
C GLY A 14 -1.90 -3.83 -0.32
N CYS A 15 -2.12 -4.00 -1.61
CA CYS A 15 -3.34 -3.61 -2.28
C CYS A 15 -4.06 -4.82 -2.87
N LYS A 16 -5.35 -4.67 -3.15
CA LYS A 16 -6.15 -5.66 -3.87
C LYS A 16 -6.98 -5.01 -4.96
N ASN A 17 -7.21 -5.76 -6.03
CA ASN A 17 -8.09 -5.39 -7.13
C ASN A 17 -7.75 -4.01 -7.73
N LEU A 18 -6.46 -3.66 -7.79
CA LEU A 18 -6.03 -2.39 -8.38
C LEU A 18 -6.55 -2.24 -9.80
N LYS A 19 -6.85 -1.00 -10.22
CA LYS A 19 -7.10 -0.73 -11.63
C LYS A 19 -5.81 -1.01 -12.40
N ASP A 20 -5.92 -1.77 -13.48
CA ASP A 20 -4.80 -1.99 -14.38
C ASP A 20 -4.52 -0.74 -15.22
N THR A 21 -3.25 -0.33 -15.25
CA THR A 21 -2.77 0.77 -16.08
C THR A 21 -1.93 0.29 -17.26
N GLU A 22 -1.49 -0.97 -17.25
CA GLU A 22 -0.65 -1.56 -18.28
C GLU A 22 -1.47 -2.34 -19.31
N TRP A 23 -0.97 -2.40 -20.54
CA TRP A 23 -1.60 -3.15 -21.64
C TRP A 23 -0.78 -4.36 -22.12
N ILE A 24 0.54 -4.33 -21.96
CA ILE A 24 1.45 -5.43 -22.35
C ILE A 24 2.07 -6.11 -21.13
N SER A 25 2.56 -5.34 -20.16
CA SER A 25 3.32 -5.85 -19.02
C SER A 25 2.45 -5.98 -17.77
N ARG A 26 3.02 -6.59 -16.74
CA ARG A 26 2.48 -6.44 -15.39
C ARG A 26 2.84 -5.06 -14.86
N GLN A 27 1.92 -4.47 -14.11
CA GLN A 27 2.20 -3.27 -13.33
C GLN A 27 3.13 -3.60 -12.14
N ASP A 28 3.94 -2.61 -11.78
CA ASP A 28 4.94 -2.54 -10.71
C ASP A 28 4.48 -1.52 -9.65
N PRO A 29 3.53 -1.84 -8.76
CA PRO A 29 2.89 -0.82 -7.94
C PRO A 29 3.79 -0.38 -6.78
N TYR A 30 3.61 0.86 -6.33
CA TYR A 30 4.11 1.36 -5.06
C TYR A 30 3.13 2.34 -4.41
N VAL A 31 3.30 2.58 -3.12
CA VAL A 31 2.41 3.43 -2.31
C VAL A 31 3.17 4.65 -1.81
N ILE A 32 2.55 5.81 -1.89
CA ILE A 32 2.95 7.04 -1.22
C ILE A 32 1.95 7.33 -0.10
N LEU A 33 2.43 7.35 1.14
CA LEU A 33 1.72 7.92 2.28
C LEU A 33 2.09 9.39 2.41
N GLU A 34 1.10 10.25 2.62
CA GLU A 34 1.31 11.68 2.87
C GLU A 34 0.61 12.12 4.15
N TYR A 35 1.39 12.71 5.07
CA TYR A 35 0.92 13.24 6.33
C TYR A 35 1.67 14.52 6.69
N ALA A 36 0.92 15.60 6.95
CA ALA A 36 1.49 16.92 7.27
C ALA A 36 2.52 17.43 6.24
N GLY A 37 2.32 17.13 4.95
CA GLY A 37 3.25 17.47 3.86
C GLY A 37 4.46 16.54 3.72
N ASN A 38 4.70 15.64 4.69
CA ASN A 38 5.73 14.63 4.59
C ASN A 38 5.24 13.44 3.77
N LYS A 39 6.09 12.94 2.87
CA LYS A 39 5.79 11.81 1.99
C LYS A 39 6.68 10.62 2.31
N TYR A 40 6.08 9.44 2.36
CA TYR A 40 6.75 8.17 2.62
C TYR A 40 6.39 7.22 1.49
N ARG A 41 7.39 6.70 0.79
CA ARG A 41 7.21 5.82 -0.37
C ARG A 41 7.65 4.40 -0.02
N THR A 42 6.81 3.41 -0.36
CA THR A 42 7.18 2.00 -0.32
C THR A 42 8.15 1.66 -1.44
N LYS A 43 8.88 0.57 -1.26
CA LYS A 43 9.49 -0.11 -2.39
C LYS A 43 8.41 -0.47 -3.41
N THR A 44 8.85 -0.51 -4.66
CA THR A 44 8.05 -1.01 -5.76
C THR A 44 7.94 -2.52 -5.65
N ASP A 45 6.73 -3.05 -5.78
CA ASP A 45 6.49 -4.49 -5.90
C ASP A 45 6.55 -4.87 -7.38
N THR A 46 7.75 -5.22 -7.84
CA THR A 46 8.02 -5.57 -9.25
C THR A 46 7.22 -6.81 -9.66
N ASP A 47 6.53 -6.73 -10.79
CA ASP A 47 5.58 -7.72 -11.30
C ASP A 47 4.41 -8.03 -10.32
N GLY A 48 4.14 -7.12 -9.36
CA GLY A 48 3.12 -7.28 -8.33
C GLY A 48 1.68 -7.28 -8.88
N GLY A 49 1.48 -6.77 -10.09
CA GLY A 49 0.20 -6.81 -10.78
C GLY A 49 -0.90 -6.13 -9.97
N ARG A 50 -2.13 -6.65 -10.03
CA ARG A 50 -3.30 -6.02 -9.40
C ARG A 50 -3.41 -6.23 -7.88
N ASN A 51 -2.56 -7.07 -7.28
CA ASN A 51 -2.61 -7.44 -5.87
C ASN A 51 -1.22 -7.39 -5.22
N PRO A 52 -0.54 -6.22 -5.23
CA PRO A 52 0.82 -6.10 -4.73
C PRO A 52 0.90 -6.23 -3.21
N SER A 53 2.05 -6.66 -2.72
CA SER A 53 2.37 -6.80 -1.29
C SER A 53 3.65 -6.05 -0.92
N PHE A 54 3.60 -5.27 0.16
CA PHE A 54 4.71 -4.41 0.58
C PHE A 54 5.25 -4.82 1.96
N ASN A 55 4.36 -4.98 2.94
CA ASN A 55 4.71 -5.27 4.34
C ASN A 55 5.73 -4.29 4.93
N GLU A 56 5.62 -3.01 4.58
CA GLU A 56 6.56 -1.96 5.01
C GLU A 56 6.01 -1.15 6.17
N LYS A 57 6.89 -0.82 7.14
CA LYS A 57 6.53 -0.09 8.35
C LYS A 57 7.15 1.32 8.35
N TYR A 58 6.32 2.30 8.70
CA TYR A 58 6.69 3.69 8.93
C TYR A 58 6.24 4.14 10.32
N MET A 59 6.86 5.22 10.80
CA MET A 59 6.51 5.84 12.06
C MET A 59 6.29 7.33 11.84
N LEU A 60 5.11 7.82 12.21
CA LEU A 60 4.74 9.23 12.05
C LEU A 60 4.62 9.91 13.41
N SER A 61 5.07 11.15 13.49
CA SER A 61 4.80 12.03 14.63
C SER A 61 3.46 12.73 14.42
N LEU A 62 2.48 12.42 15.25
CA LEU A 62 1.13 12.98 15.17
C LEU A 62 1.15 14.49 15.45
N ILE A 63 0.36 15.24 14.68
CA ILE A 63 0.12 16.66 14.87
C ILE A 63 -1.32 16.85 15.34
N GLU A 64 -1.50 17.67 16.37
CA GLU A 64 -2.83 17.99 16.87
C GLU A 64 -3.68 18.66 15.77
N GLY A 65 -4.94 18.26 15.67
CA GLY A 65 -5.86 18.71 14.61
C GLY A 65 -5.78 17.91 13.31
N LEU A 66 -4.65 17.26 12.98
CA LEU A 66 -4.52 16.45 11.77
C LEU A 66 -4.99 15.02 12.02
N ARG A 67 -6.14 14.67 11.41
CA ARG A 67 -6.83 13.38 11.62
C ARG A 67 -6.85 12.46 10.40
N GLU A 68 -6.16 12.85 9.32
CA GLU A 68 -6.17 12.14 8.05
C GLU A 68 -4.76 11.85 7.56
N ILE A 69 -4.56 10.68 6.96
CA ILE A 69 -3.40 10.34 6.13
C ILE A 69 -3.90 10.17 4.70
N ASN A 70 -3.26 10.86 3.76
CA ASN A 70 -3.53 10.65 2.34
C ASN A 70 -2.68 9.49 1.84
N VAL A 71 -3.25 8.68 0.97
CA VAL A 71 -2.55 7.57 0.32
C VAL A 71 -2.73 7.68 -1.18
N ALA A 72 -1.66 7.46 -1.92
CA ALA A 72 -1.67 7.37 -3.37
C ALA A 72 -0.92 6.13 -3.82
N VAL A 73 -1.48 5.40 -4.78
CA VAL A 73 -0.89 4.22 -5.39
C VAL A 73 -0.54 4.54 -6.83
N TRP A 74 0.67 4.16 -7.20
CA TRP A 74 1.28 4.44 -8.50
C TRP A 74 1.84 3.17 -9.10
N ASN A 75 1.92 3.12 -10.42
CA ASN A 75 2.65 2.13 -11.18
C ASN A 75 4.02 2.70 -11.55
N SER A 76 5.10 2.02 -11.19
CA SER A 76 6.47 2.45 -11.54
C SER A 76 6.76 2.10 -12.99
N ASN A 77 7.25 3.07 -13.76
CA ASN A 77 7.70 2.86 -15.13
C ASN A 77 9.18 3.20 -15.26
N THR A 78 9.95 2.38 -15.98
CA THR A 78 11.39 2.59 -16.10
C THR A 78 11.75 3.62 -17.19
N LEU A 79 10.96 3.65 -18.28
CA LEU A 79 11.24 4.48 -19.46
C LEU A 79 10.32 5.69 -19.59
N THR A 80 9.20 5.70 -18.87
CA THR A 80 8.17 6.74 -18.91
C THR A 80 7.87 7.25 -17.50
N ALA A 81 7.05 8.30 -17.40
CA ALA A 81 6.55 8.72 -16.11
C ALA A 81 5.67 7.63 -15.47
N ASP A 82 5.70 7.58 -14.14
CA ASP A 82 4.87 6.67 -13.36
C ASP A 82 3.38 7.00 -13.51
N ASP A 83 2.56 5.96 -13.63
CA ASP A 83 1.12 6.11 -13.81
C ASP A 83 0.38 6.11 -12.48
N PHE A 84 -0.52 7.06 -12.31
CA PHE A 84 -1.37 7.11 -11.12
C PHE A 84 -2.50 6.08 -11.22
N ILE A 85 -2.57 5.17 -10.24
CA ILE A 85 -3.62 4.15 -10.16
C ILE A 85 -4.83 4.69 -9.39
N GLY A 86 -4.62 5.14 -8.14
CA GLY A 86 -5.69 5.62 -7.28
C GLY A 86 -5.21 6.20 -5.96
N SER A 87 -6.09 6.93 -5.28
CA SER A 87 -5.83 7.51 -3.96
C SER A 87 -6.97 7.27 -2.98
N GLY A 88 -6.66 7.40 -1.70
CA GLY A 88 -7.61 7.25 -0.61
C GLY A 88 -7.22 8.10 0.60
N LYS A 89 -8.15 8.20 1.55
CA LYS A 89 -7.96 8.90 2.83
C LYS A 89 -8.19 7.97 3.99
N ILE A 90 -7.26 7.97 4.94
CA ILE A 90 -7.30 7.13 6.13
C ILE A 90 -7.60 8.01 7.34
N MET A 91 -8.74 7.73 7.97
CA MET A 91 -9.18 8.42 9.17
C MET A 91 -8.50 7.83 10.41
N LEU A 92 -7.80 8.67 11.17
CA LEU A 92 -7.05 8.26 12.37
C LEU A 92 -7.93 8.09 13.61
N GLN A 93 -9.19 8.53 13.58
CA GLN A 93 -10.06 8.54 14.75
C GLN A 93 -10.11 7.19 15.49
N LYS A 94 -10.30 6.09 14.75
CA LYS A 94 -10.41 4.75 15.35
C LYS A 94 -9.12 4.31 16.04
N VAL A 95 -7.96 4.45 15.40
CA VAL A 95 -6.68 4.06 16.02
C VAL A 95 -6.32 4.94 17.22
N LEU A 96 -6.72 6.21 17.23
CA LEU A 96 -6.45 7.10 18.36
C LEU A 96 -7.32 6.81 19.59
N ILE A 97 -8.46 6.15 19.38
CA ILE A 97 -9.35 5.68 20.46
C ILE A 97 -8.93 4.27 20.90
N ASP A 98 -8.85 3.34 19.95
CA ASP A 98 -8.68 1.91 20.23
C ASP A 98 -7.20 1.50 20.39
N GLY A 99 -6.26 2.34 19.98
CA GLY A 99 -4.82 2.04 19.94
C GLY A 99 -4.40 1.17 18.77
N TYR A 100 -5.34 0.51 18.08
CA TYR A 100 -5.07 -0.38 16.96
C TYR A 100 -6.16 -0.29 15.89
N HIS A 101 -5.77 -0.36 14.62
CA HIS A 101 -6.71 -0.39 13.50
C HIS A 101 -6.08 -1.11 12.29
N ASP A 102 -6.47 -2.36 12.07
CA ASP A 102 -6.22 -3.10 10.83
C ASP A 102 -7.46 -3.00 9.94
N SER A 103 -7.33 -2.38 8.77
CA SER A 103 -8.47 -2.22 7.87
C SER A 103 -8.02 -2.05 6.42
N THR A 104 -9.02 -2.06 5.54
CA THR A 104 -8.88 -1.89 4.10
C THR A 104 -9.66 -0.67 3.66
N TRP A 105 -9.00 0.25 2.95
CA TRP A 105 -9.60 1.49 2.45
C TRP A 105 -9.74 1.45 0.93
N PRO A 106 -10.88 1.91 0.38
CA PRO A 106 -11.08 1.98 -1.05
C PRO A 106 -10.18 3.06 -1.68
N LEU A 107 -9.74 2.81 -2.91
CA LEU A 107 -9.01 3.74 -3.73
C LEU A 107 -9.89 4.27 -4.86
N THR A 108 -9.70 5.54 -5.22
CA THR A 108 -10.37 6.21 -6.32
C THR A 108 -9.36 6.72 -7.34
N ALA A 109 -9.58 6.43 -8.62
CA ALA A 109 -8.80 7.00 -9.71
C ALA A 109 -9.12 8.49 -9.91
N ARG A 110 -8.33 9.20 -10.74
CA ARG A 110 -8.62 10.61 -11.09
C ARG A 110 -9.99 10.81 -11.73
N SER A 111 -10.53 9.77 -12.38
CA SER A 111 -11.88 9.78 -12.94
C SER A 111 -13.00 9.64 -11.91
N GLY A 112 -12.68 9.48 -10.62
CA GLY A 112 -13.63 9.21 -9.55
C GLY A 112 -14.10 7.75 -9.47
N ARG A 113 -13.70 6.89 -10.42
CA ARG A 113 -14.05 5.46 -10.41
C ARG A 113 -13.23 4.72 -9.35
N ARG A 114 -13.79 3.61 -8.85
CA ARG A 114 -13.06 2.68 -7.96
C ARG A 114 -11.79 2.17 -8.64
N ALA A 115 -10.69 2.16 -7.90
CA ALA A 115 -9.35 1.82 -8.39
C ALA A 115 -8.66 0.72 -7.56
N GLY A 116 -9.45 -0.07 -6.83
CA GLY A 116 -8.98 -1.09 -5.91
C GLY A 116 -9.09 -0.65 -4.46
N GLU A 117 -8.32 -1.30 -3.61
CA GLU A 117 -8.31 -1.07 -2.17
C GLU A 117 -6.92 -1.33 -1.58
N ILE A 118 -6.59 -0.66 -0.47
CA ILE A 118 -5.32 -0.79 0.24
C ILE A 118 -5.55 -1.26 1.66
N ARG A 119 -4.79 -2.25 2.13
CA ARG A 119 -4.80 -2.70 3.52
C ARG A 119 -3.63 -2.09 4.29
N ILE A 120 -3.94 -1.42 5.39
CA ILE A 120 -2.98 -0.80 6.29
C ILE A 120 -3.30 -1.18 7.73
N ILE A 121 -2.25 -1.42 8.51
CA ILE A 121 -2.34 -1.61 9.96
C ILE A 121 -1.79 -0.37 10.64
N LEU A 122 -2.56 0.20 11.55
CA LEU A 122 -2.19 1.35 12.36
C LEU A 122 -2.09 0.91 13.83
N HIS A 123 -1.05 1.35 14.51
CA HIS A 123 -0.87 1.10 15.93
C HIS A 123 -0.37 2.35 16.66
N TYR A 124 -1.13 2.77 17.66
CA TYR A 124 -0.87 3.94 18.47
C TYR A 124 -0.69 3.51 19.92
N LYS A 125 0.53 3.68 20.43
CA LYS A 125 0.96 3.13 21.73
C LYS A 125 0.34 3.83 22.94
N ASN A 126 -0.33 4.99 22.76
CA ASN A 126 -0.90 5.77 23.86
C ASN A 126 -2.37 6.13 23.60
N PRO A 127 -3.26 5.13 23.41
CA PRO A 127 -4.68 5.39 23.21
C PRO A 127 -5.27 6.13 24.42
N LYS A 128 -6.37 6.86 24.20
CA LYS A 128 -7.13 7.55 25.26
C LYS A 128 -7.63 6.54 26.31
N GLY A 129 -6.77 6.19 27.26
CA GLY A 129 -7.01 5.13 28.25
C GLY A 129 -5.74 4.58 28.91
N ALA A 130 -4.56 4.79 28.33
CA ALA A 130 -3.29 4.32 28.90
C ALA A 130 -2.72 5.23 30.01
N GLN A 131 -3.59 5.88 30.80
CA GLN A 131 -3.15 6.38 32.10
C GLN A 131 -2.86 5.17 32.98
N LYS A 132 -1.59 5.03 33.34
CA LYS A 132 -1.03 4.11 34.34
C LYS A 132 -2.03 3.83 35.45
N VAL A 133 -2.72 2.70 35.40
CA VAL A 133 -2.97 1.94 36.62
C VAL A 133 -1.63 1.32 36.92
N SER A 134 -0.83 2.02 37.74
CA SER A 134 0.21 1.38 38.52
C SER A 134 -0.44 0.16 39.15
N SER A 135 -0.05 -1.02 38.68
CA SER A 135 -0.43 -2.30 39.26
C SER A 135 0.15 -2.34 40.67
N ALA A 136 -0.55 -1.74 41.63
CA ALA A 136 -0.46 -2.14 43.01
C ALA A 136 -0.92 -3.59 43.03
N ALA A 137 0.02 -4.50 43.25
CA ALA A 137 -0.27 -5.91 43.42
C ALA A 137 -1.37 -6.07 44.49
N PRO A 138 -2.43 -6.87 44.26
CA PRO A 138 -3.25 -7.30 45.36
C PRO A 138 -2.45 -8.37 46.11
N VAL A 139 -1.84 -7.96 47.22
CA VAL A 139 -1.48 -8.90 48.29
C VAL A 139 -2.79 -9.28 48.97
N HIS A 140 -3.32 -10.45 48.65
CA HIS A 140 -4.33 -11.11 49.48
C HIS A 140 -4.14 -12.63 49.46
N GLU A 141 -3.17 -13.04 50.28
CA GLU A 141 -3.23 -14.11 51.27
C GLU A 141 -4.30 -15.22 51.17
N SER A 142 -3.80 -16.48 51.30
CA SER A 142 -4.46 -17.72 51.80
C SER A 142 -5.29 -18.55 50.76
N LEU A 143 -5.14 -19.86 50.49
CA LEU A 143 -4.34 -21.03 50.92
C LEU A 143 -4.28 -22.07 49.76
N PRO A 144 -3.34 -23.04 49.74
CA PRO A 144 -3.37 -24.14 48.79
C PRO A 144 -4.37 -25.24 49.22
N VAL A 145 -5.31 -25.58 48.34
CA VAL A 145 -6.13 -26.79 48.46
C VAL A 145 -5.30 -27.99 48.00
N TYR A 146 -4.89 -28.85 48.93
CA TYR A 146 -4.28 -30.14 48.61
C TYR A 146 -5.36 -31.15 48.16
N PRO A 147 -5.16 -31.91 47.07
CA PRO A 147 -5.91 -33.14 46.84
C PRO A 147 -5.38 -34.28 47.74
N PRO A 148 -6.23 -35.23 48.16
CA PRO A 148 -5.79 -36.40 48.93
C PRO A 148 -4.90 -37.31 48.08
N ALA A 149 -3.81 -37.76 48.69
CA ALA A 149 -2.78 -38.62 48.13
C ALA A 149 -3.34 -39.98 47.68
N SER A 150 -3.03 -40.37 46.45
CA SER A 150 -3.07 -41.76 45.97
C SER A 150 -1.70 -42.43 46.19
N PRO A 151 -1.66 -43.71 46.58
CA PRO A 151 -0.41 -44.39 46.90
C PRO A 151 0.47 -44.59 45.66
N ALA A 152 1.75 -44.29 45.86
CA ALA A 152 2.83 -44.38 44.89
C ALA A 152 3.02 -45.79 44.33
N TYR A 153 3.15 -45.88 43.01
CA TYR A 153 3.81 -47.00 42.35
C TYR A 153 5.07 -46.47 41.68
N TYR A 154 6.22 -46.72 42.31
CA TYR A 154 7.54 -46.47 41.74
C TYR A 154 7.92 -47.65 40.84
N PRO A 155 8.25 -47.44 39.56
CA PRO A 155 9.15 -48.33 38.85
C PRO A 155 10.62 -47.96 39.17
N PRO A 156 11.53 -48.94 39.26
CA PRO A 156 12.93 -48.72 39.59
C PRO A 156 13.71 -47.98 38.47
N PRO A 157 14.80 -47.28 38.80
CA PRO A 157 15.63 -46.62 37.80
C PRO A 157 16.45 -47.65 37.03
N VAL A 158 16.26 -47.68 35.72
CA VAL A 158 17.21 -48.33 34.81
C VAL A 158 18.38 -47.38 34.58
N TYR A 159 19.53 -47.73 35.16
CA TYR A 159 20.82 -47.14 34.83
C TYR A 159 21.16 -47.50 33.38
N ALA A 160 21.30 -46.50 32.52
CA ALA A 160 21.96 -46.65 31.23
C ALA A 160 23.05 -45.59 31.12
N ALA A 161 24.26 -46.11 30.92
CA ALA A 161 25.53 -45.42 31.01
C ALA A 161 25.70 -44.32 29.96
N ALA A 162 26.40 -43.27 30.39
CA ALA A 162 26.97 -42.25 29.53
C ALA A 162 27.83 -42.89 28.44
N SER A 163 27.57 -42.53 27.18
CA SER A 163 28.49 -42.80 26.08
C SER A 163 29.28 -41.53 25.76
N PRO A 164 30.60 -41.62 25.53
CA PRO A 164 31.48 -40.46 25.37
C PRO A 164 31.35 -39.83 23.98
N TYR A 165 31.59 -38.52 23.92
CA TYR A 165 31.81 -37.75 22.70
C TYR A 165 32.84 -38.40 21.76
N PRO A 166 32.64 -38.35 20.43
CA PRO A 166 33.73 -38.39 19.47
C PRO A 166 34.22 -36.98 19.07
N PRO A 167 35.46 -36.87 18.56
CA PRO A 167 36.27 -35.66 18.62
C PRO A 167 36.06 -34.67 17.48
N SER A 168 36.47 -33.43 17.78
CA SER A 168 36.69 -32.29 16.90
C SER A 168 37.54 -32.61 15.67
N SER A 169 37.05 -32.25 14.49
CA SER A 169 37.84 -32.10 13.26
C SER A 169 38.41 -30.68 13.15
N PRO A 170 39.69 -30.50 12.79
CA PRO A 170 40.25 -29.19 12.47
C PRO A 170 40.01 -28.89 10.98
N SER A 171 39.31 -27.80 10.70
CA SER A 171 39.36 -27.18 9.37
C SER A 171 39.95 -25.79 9.54
N ASP A 172 41.22 -25.71 9.15
CA ASP A 172 41.85 -24.51 8.63
C ASP A 172 40.90 -23.74 7.72
N PHE A 173 40.91 -22.41 7.82
CA PHE A 173 41.25 -21.51 6.71
C PHE A 173 40.87 -20.07 7.08
N SER A 174 41.92 -19.26 7.21
CA SER A 174 42.02 -17.88 6.74
C SER A 174 41.11 -16.82 7.38
N CYS A 175 41.70 -16.13 8.35
CA CYS A 175 41.31 -14.77 8.74
C CYS A 175 41.71 -13.80 7.61
N TYR A 176 40.73 -13.27 6.87
CA TYR A 176 40.91 -12.06 6.06
C TYR A 176 40.17 -10.90 6.74
N PRO A 177 40.82 -9.76 6.99
CA PRO A 177 40.12 -8.56 7.45
C PRO A 177 39.39 -7.89 6.28
N PRO A 178 38.21 -7.27 6.49
CA PRO A 178 37.64 -6.39 5.49
C PRO A 178 38.45 -5.10 5.42
N VAL A 179 39.16 -4.90 4.30
CA VAL A 179 39.73 -3.59 3.94
C VAL A 179 38.57 -2.67 3.58
N TYR A 180 38.31 -1.68 4.42
CA TYR A 180 37.43 -0.56 4.08
C TYR A 180 38.08 0.25 2.96
N ALA A 181 37.49 0.20 1.76
CA ALA A 181 37.75 1.19 0.73
C ALA A 181 36.87 2.43 1.00
N PRO A 182 37.44 3.64 1.14
CA PRO A 182 36.66 4.87 1.23
C PRO A 182 36.15 5.25 -0.15
N TYR A 183 34.84 5.50 -0.26
CA TYR A 183 34.23 6.08 -1.46
C TYR A 183 34.80 7.48 -1.74
N PRO A 184 35.10 7.84 -3.00
CA PRO A 184 35.48 9.19 -3.37
C PRO A 184 34.26 10.15 -3.27
N PRO A 185 34.47 11.44 -2.92
CA PRO A 185 33.40 12.42 -2.86
C PRO A 185 32.86 12.77 -4.26
N PRO A 186 31.56 13.09 -4.40
CA PRO A 186 31.01 13.58 -5.66
C PRO A 186 31.56 14.97 -6.00
N GLY A 187 31.97 15.15 -7.25
CA GLY A 187 32.46 16.43 -7.79
C GLY A 187 31.37 17.51 -7.86
N PRO A 188 31.76 18.79 -8.04
CA PRO A 188 30.85 19.92 -7.96
C PRO A 188 29.84 19.94 -9.11
N THR A 189 28.57 20.05 -8.74
CA THR A 189 27.42 20.31 -9.62
C THR A 189 27.54 21.69 -10.26
N VAL A 190 27.62 21.72 -11.60
CA VAL A 190 27.51 22.96 -12.38
C VAL A 190 26.05 23.39 -12.37
N TYR A 191 25.75 24.52 -11.74
CA TYR A 191 24.44 25.15 -11.82
C TYR A 191 24.22 25.68 -13.25
N SER A 192 23.37 24.99 -14.00
CA SER A 192 22.89 25.49 -15.29
C SER A 192 21.78 26.50 -15.02
N THR A 193 22.07 27.78 -15.24
CA THR A 193 21.07 28.85 -15.18
C THR A 193 20.14 28.76 -16.39
N TYR A 194 18.97 28.15 -16.21
CA TYR A 194 17.89 28.24 -17.18
C TYR A 194 17.24 29.63 -17.10
N THR A 195 17.54 30.48 -18.07
CA THR A 195 16.82 31.71 -18.35
C THR A 195 15.50 31.36 -19.06
N PRO A 196 14.32 31.73 -18.52
CA PRO A 196 13.07 31.59 -19.26
C PRO A 196 13.00 32.64 -20.38
N PRO A 197 12.56 32.30 -21.60
CA PRO A 197 12.26 33.32 -22.60
C PRO A 197 10.97 34.05 -22.21
N ALA A 198 11.01 35.37 -22.41
CA ALA A 198 9.95 36.32 -22.12
C ALA A 198 8.67 36.02 -22.91
N ALA A 199 7.53 36.07 -22.21
CA ALA A 199 6.24 36.34 -22.84
C ALA A 199 6.23 37.81 -23.29
N PHE A 200 5.82 38.08 -24.54
CA PHE A 200 4.93 39.16 -24.98
C PHE A 200 4.99 39.30 -26.50
N GLY A 201 3.82 39.15 -27.16
CA GLY A 201 3.66 39.42 -28.58
C GLY A 201 2.25 39.02 -29.04
N ALA A 202 1.36 40.00 -29.11
CA ALA A 202 -0.05 39.84 -29.43
C ALA A 202 -0.30 39.86 -30.97
N GLN A 203 -1.35 39.12 -31.36
CA GLN A 203 -2.24 39.28 -32.53
C GLN A 203 -1.73 39.00 -33.97
N SER A 204 -2.42 38.04 -34.62
CA SER A 204 -3.04 38.22 -35.95
C SER A 204 -4.23 37.25 -36.10
N PRO A 205 -5.39 37.67 -36.63
CA PRO A 205 -6.56 36.81 -36.79
C PRO A 205 -6.45 35.96 -38.06
N TYR A 206 -6.71 34.65 -37.93
CA TYR A 206 -6.84 33.76 -39.08
C TYR A 206 -8.12 34.09 -39.87
N PRO A 207 -8.10 34.08 -41.22
CA PRO A 207 -9.31 34.19 -42.01
C PRO A 207 -10.17 32.91 -41.90
N PRO A 208 -11.51 33.01 -42.00
CA PRO A 208 -12.39 31.86 -41.88
C PRO A 208 -12.23 30.92 -43.09
N GLN A 209 -12.07 29.61 -42.83
CA GLN A 209 -12.11 28.59 -43.87
C GLN A 209 -13.54 28.41 -44.40
N ALA A 210 -13.69 28.51 -45.72
CA ALA A 210 -14.89 28.14 -46.44
C ALA A 210 -14.95 26.62 -46.60
N TYR A 211 -16.04 25.99 -46.11
CA TYR A 211 -16.33 24.59 -46.38
C TYR A 211 -16.82 24.41 -47.82
N PRO A 212 -16.39 23.38 -48.56
CA PRO A 212 -16.96 23.06 -49.86
C PRO A 212 -18.40 22.50 -49.73
N PRO A 213 -19.30 22.78 -50.69
CA PRO A 213 -20.69 22.37 -50.61
C PRO A 213 -20.86 20.84 -50.73
N SER A 214 -21.71 20.30 -49.87
CA SER A 214 -22.12 18.89 -49.87
C SER A 214 -23.10 18.63 -51.01
N THR A 215 -22.67 17.88 -52.03
CA THR A 215 -23.51 17.46 -53.15
C THR A 215 -24.27 16.19 -52.80
N TYR A 216 -25.55 16.34 -52.44
CA TYR A 216 -26.50 15.23 -52.39
C TYR A 216 -26.94 14.84 -53.82
N PRO A 217 -26.93 13.55 -54.21
CA PRO A 217 -27.66 13.09 -55.37
C PRO A 217 -29.17 12.95 -55.09
N PRO A 218 -30.04 13.15 -56.10
CA PRO A 218 -31.48 13.38 -55.92
C PRO A 218 -32.30 12.11 -55.62
N GLN A 219 -33.41 12.32 -54.90
CA GLN A 219 -34.43 11.30 -54.62
C GLN A 219 -35.14 10.87 -55.91
N GLY A 220 -35.05 9.57 -56.20
CA GLY A 220 -35.87 8.88 -57.21
C GLY A 220 -37.09 8.23 -56.58
N TYR A 221 -38.25 8.47 -57.19
CA TYR A 221 -39.57 7.99 -56.80
C TYR A 221 -39.83 6.52 -57.21
N GLY A 222 -40.63 5.82 -56.40
CA GLY A 222 -41.35 4.59 -56.75
C GLY A 222 -40.67 3.30 -56.27
N CYS A 223 -41.34 2.29 -55.71
CA CYS A 223 -42.75 1.99 -55.50
C CYS A 223 -42.85 0.96 -54.35
N TYR A 224 -43.89 1.05 -53.53
CA TYR A 224 -44.17 0.11 -52.44
C TYR A 224 -44.57 -1.25 -53.01
N VAL A 225 -43.80 -2.28 -52.69
CA VAL A 225 -44.24 -3.68 -52.84
C VAL A 225 -44.64 -4.17 -51.46
N ALA A 226 -45.93 -4.48 -51.33
CA ALA A 226 -46.57 -4.94 -50.10
C ALA A 226 -45.92 -6.24 -49.57
N ARG A 227 -45.56 -6.27 -48.28
CA ARG A 227 -45.25 -7.51 -47.56
C ARG A 227 -46.55 -8.12 -47.02
N PRO A 228 -46.81 -9.43 -47.23
CA PRO A 228 -47.95 -10.09 -46.61
C PRO A 228 -47.68 -10.37 -45.12
N ALA A 229 -48.78 -10.38 -44.36
CA ALA A 229 -48.84 -10.46 -42.92
C ALA A 229 -48.66 -11.88 -42.34
N GLY A 230 -48.16 -11.92 -41.10
CA GLY A 230 -48.40 -12.99 -40.14
C GLY A 230 -47.38 -14.13 -40.15
N HIS A 231 -46.87 -14.46 -38.96
CA HIS A 231 -46.92 -15.78 -38.29
C HIS A 231 -45.90 -15.75 -37.14
N TYR A 232 -46.39 -15.57 -35.90
CA TYR A 232 -45.61 -15.73 -34.68
C TYR A 232 -45.44 -17.24 -34.38
N PRO A 233 -44.27 -17.69 -33.89
CA PRO A 233 -44.12 -19.06 -33.40
C PRO A 233 -44.71 -19.23 -31.98
N PRO A 234 -45.24 -20.42 -31.63
CA PRO A 234 -45.84 -20.67 -30.32
C PRO A 234 -44.79 -20.91 -29.21
N PRO A 235 -45.18 -20.75 -27.92
CA PRO A 235 -44.27 -20.93 -26.80
C PRO A 235 -44.04 -22.41 -26.48
N TYR A 236 -42.82 -22.71 -26.05
CA TYR A 236 -42.39 -24.02 -25.59
C TYR A 236 -42.99 -24.31 -24.20
N TYR A 237 -43.63 -25.48 -24.07
CA TYR A 237 -43.84 -26.15 -22.78
C TYR A 237 -42.60 -26.96 -22.43
#